data_AF-A0A850G6G5-F1
#
_entry.id   AF-A0A850G6G5-F1
#
_cell.length_a   1.000
_cell.length_b   1.000
_cell.length_c   1.000
_cell.angle_alpha   90.00
_cell.angle_beta   90.00
_cell.angle_gamma   90.00
#
_symmetry.space_group_name_H-M   'P 1'
#
loop_
_entity.id
_entity.type
_entity.pdbx_description
1 polymer ?
#
loop_
_entity_poly.entity_id
_entity_poly.type
_entity_poly.pdbx_seq_one_letter_code
_entity_poly.pdbx_strand_id
1 'polypeptide(L)'
;MSTSQPAAALARPTRTFHRAPALLVGLAVIAATLWPMFRDPPKDSFPLSNYPMFSTVRATSWIHVVMGVDAEGGLRPMPPRTIGNAEVMQAAQTVRKAIRGKRADQLCTRVAETIAGDPDYAQIVRLEVQSRQFDPHTYFVDAAGREPLRVRVRARCEVANMASSAGASAGARP
;
A
#
# COMPACT_ATOMS: atom_id res chain seq x y z
N MET A 1 6.83 -96.58 -12.48
CA MET A 1 5.49 -96.02 -12.22
C MET A 1 5.67 -94.60 -11.75
N SER A 2 5.33 -93.64 -12.62
CA SER A 2 5.63 -92.21 -12.48
C SER A 2 4.33 -91.50 -12.10
N THR A 3 4.27 -90.86 -10.94
CA THR A 3 3.14 -90.03 -10.51
C THR A 3 3.55 -88.57 -10.58
N SER A 4 3.06 -87.88 -11.60
CA SER A 4 3.18 -86.44 -11.80
C SER A 4 2.24 -85.67 -10.85
N GLN A 5 2.78 -84.74 -10.09
CA GLN A 5 2.06 -83.80 -9.24
C GLN A 5 1.63 -82.58 -10.08
N PRO A 6 0.35 -82.13 -10.05
CA PRO A 6 -0.02 -80.90 -10.75
C PRO A 6 0.41 -79.67 -9.95
N ALA A 7 1.07 -78.73 -10.63
CA ALA A 7 1.44 -77.44 -10.10
C ALA A 7 0.18 -76.63 -9.71
N ALA A 8 0.06 -76.31 -8.43
CA ALA A 8 -0.96 -75.39 -7.94
C ALA A 8 -0.71 -73.99 -8.54
N ALA A 9 -1.57 -73.57 -9.46
CA ALA A 9 -1.57 -72.20 -9.97
C ALA A 9 -1.92 -71.24 -8.83
N LEU A 10 -0.93 -70.46 -8.38
CA LEU A 10 -1.13 -69.34 -7.46
C LEU A 10 -1.98 -68.27 -8.17
N ALA A 11 -3.29 -68.30 -7.92
CA ALA A 11 -4.18 -67.22 -8.31
C ALA A 11 -3.77 -65.94 -7.57
N ARG A 12 -3.21 -64.96 -8.29
CA ARG A 12 -2.94 -63.63 -7.73
C ARG A 12 -4.27 -62.94 -7.44
N PRO A 13 -4.52 -62.46 -6.22
CA PRO A 13 -5.74 -61.71 -5.94
C PRO A 13 -5.75 -60.43 -6.78
N THR A 14 -6.76 -60.29 -7.63
CA THR A 14 -7.04 -59.09 -8.41
C THR A 14 -7.48 -57.97 -7.47
N ARG A 15 -6.52 -57.14 -7.03
CA ARG A 15 -6.78 -55.89 -6.29
C ARG A 15 -7.35 -54.84 -7.24
N THR A 16 -8.57 -55.03 -7.75
CA THR A 16 -9.17 -54.12 -8.73
C THR A 16 -10.23 -53.16 -8.17
N PHE A 17 -10.62 -53.27 -6.90
CA PHE A 17 -11.72 -52.46 -6.35
C PHE A 17 -11.34 -51.20 -5.55
N HIS A 18 -10.04 -50.88 -5.40
CA HIS A 18 -9.59 -49.66 -4.71
C HIS A 18 -8.97 -48.61 -5.65
N ARG A 19 -8.88 -48.87 -6.96
CA ARG A 19 -8.22 -47.96 -7.91
C ARG A 19 -9.13 -46.84 -8.41
N ALA A 20 -10.39 -47.13 -8.68
CA ALA A 20 -11.37 -46.15 -9.13
C ALA A 20 -11.53 -44.97 -8.14
N PRO A 21 -11.74 -45.17 -6.83
CA PRO A 21 -11.81 -44.05 -5.88
C PRO A 21 -10.48 -43.30 -5.79
N ALA A 22 -9.33 -44.00 -5.85
CA ALA A 22 -8.02 -43.36 -5.82
C ALA A 22 -7.79 -42.46 -7.05
N LEU A 23 -8.21 -42.89 -8.24
CA LEU A 23 -8.14 -42.10 -9.47
C LEU A 23 -9.03 -40.87 -9.41
N LEU A 24 -10.25 -40.99 -8.90
CA LEU A 24 -11.16 -39.85 -8.72
C LEU A 24 -10.60 -38.82 -7.74
N VAL A 25 -10.05 -39.26 -6.61
CA VAL A 25 -9.40 -38.36 -5.65
C VAL A 25 -8.19 -37.67 -6.28
N GLY A 26 -7.34 -38.41 -7.01
CA GLY A 26 -6.19 -37.82 -7.70
C GLY A 26 -6.60 -36.76 -8.72
N LEU A 27 -7.62 -37.04 -9.53
CA LEU A 27 -8.13 -36.11 -10.54
C LEU A 27 -8.77 -34.87 -9.89
N ALA A 28 -9.48 -35.05 -8.77
CA ALA A 28 -10.03 -33.95 -7.97
C ALA A 28 -8.92 -33.06 -7.37
N VAL A 29 -7.82 -33.64 -6.87
CA VAL A 29 -6.67 -32.87 -6.35
C VAL A 29 -5.97 -32.10 -7.47
N ILE A 30 -5.76 -32.71 -8.64
CA ILE A 30 -5.18 -32.03 -9.81
C ILE A 30 -6.07 -30.86 -10.25
N ALA A 31 -7.37 -31.12 -10.41
CA ALA A 31 -8.35 -30.09 -10.78
C ALA A 31 -8.37 -28.95 -9.76
N ALA A 32 -8.39 -29.26 -8.46
CA ALA A 32 -8.34 -28.26 -7.39
C ALA A 32 -7.05 -27.42 -7.44
N THR A 33 -5.90 -28.04 -7.74
CA THR A 33 -4.60 -27.36 -7.82
C THR A 33 -4.47 -26.45 -9.05
N LEU A 34 -5.07 -26.85 -10.18
CA LEU A 34 -5.04 -26.06 -11.42
C LEU A 34 -6.15 -25.00 -11.48
N TRP A 35 -7.22 -25.16 -10.71
CA TRP A 35 -8.37 -24.25 -10.68
C TRP A 35 -8.03 -22.76 -10.50
N PRO A 36 -7.06 -22.35 -9.64
CA PRO A 36 -6.69 -20.95 -9.49
C PRO A 36 -6.11 -20.30 -10.75
N MET A 37 -5.55 -21.08 -11.68
CA MET A 37 -4.94 -20.57 -12.92
C MET A 37 -5.96 -19.95 -13.87
N PHE A 38 -7.24 -20.34 -13.76
CA PHE A 38 -8.32 -19.89 -14.64
C PHE A 38 -9.18 -18.76 -14.04
N ARG A 39 -8.77 -18.15 -12.93
CA ARG A 39 -9.50 -17.05 -12.27
C ARG A 39 -8.84 -15.70 -12.55
N ASP A 40 -9.63 -14.72 -12.99
CA ASP A 40 -9.20 -13.31 -13.16
C ASP A 40 -9.95 -12.35 -12.22
N PRO A 41 -9.24 -11.53 -11.39
CA PRO A 41 -7.82 -11.65 -11.07
C PRO A 41 -7.55 -12.94 -10.26
N PRO A 42 -6.33 -13.50 -10.30
CA PRO A 42 -5.95 -14.65 -9.50
C PRO A 42 -6.05 -14.30 -8.00
N LYS A 43 -7.21 -14.63 -7.40
CA LYS A 43 -7.45 -14.44 -5.97
C LYS A 43 -6.73 -15.53 -5.21
N ASP A 44 -5.67 -15.12 -4.53
CA ASP A 44 -4.90 -15.95 -3.63
C ASP A 44 -5.69 -16.20 -2.33
N SER A 45 -6.14 -17.44 -2.14
CA SER A 45 -6.78 -17.90 -0.90
C SER A 45 -6.12 -19.20 -0.45
N PHE A 46 -5.75 -19.26 0.83
CA PHE A 46 -5.27 -20.48 1.48
C PHE A 46 -6.33 -21.60 1.36
N PRO A 47 -5.97 -22.87 1.10
CA PRO A 47 -4.62 -23.47 1.09
C PRO A 47 -3.93 -23.60 -0.29
N LEU A 48 -4.61 -23.30 -1.40
CA LEU A 48 -4.08 -23.45 -2.76
C LEU A 48 -3.57 -22.10 -3.30
N SER A 49 -2.60 -21.53 -2.59
CA SER A 49 -2.00 -20.23 -2.93
C SER A 49 -1.12 -20.33 -4.17
N ASN A 50 -1.44 -19.56 -5.23
CA ASN A 50 -0.64 -19.50 -6.45
C ASN A 50 0.53 -18.48 -6.35
N TYR A 51 0.90 -18.03 -5.14
CA TYR A 51 1.91 -16.98 -4.90
C TYR A 51 1.87 -15.74 -5.83
N PRO A 52 0.71 -15.17 -6.20
CA PRO A 52 0.70 -13.99 -7.06
C PRO A 52 1.09 -12.70 -6.31
N MET A 53 1.81 -12.78 -5.18
CA MET A 53 2.13 -11.64 -4.32
C MET A 53 2.88 -10.51 -5.03
N PHE A 54 3.46 -10.75 -6.20
CA PHE A 54 4.22 -9.74 -6.96
C PHE A 54 3.92 -9.69 -8.47
N SER A 55 3.02 -10.52 -9.00
CA SER A 55 2.76 -10.61 -10.44
C SER A 55 1.60 -9.74 -10.94
N THR A 56 0.81 -9.15 -10.04
CA THR A 56 -0.36 -8.34 -10.41
C THR A 56 -0.57 -7.17 -9.44
N VAL A 57 -0.92 -6.00 -9.97
CA VAL A 57 -1.33 -4.83 -9.16
C VAL A 57 -2.75 -5.07 -8.68
N ARG A 58 -2.92 -5.33 -7.39
CA ARG A 58 -4.24 -5.59 -6.79
C ARG A 58 -5.12 -4.33 -6.74
N ALA A 59 -4.53 -3.17 -6.44
CA ALA A 59 -5.22 -1.88 -6.45
C ALA A 59 -4.25 -0.69 -6.26
N THR A 60 -4.52 0.43 -6.95
CA THR A 60 -3.84 1.72 -6.72
C THR A 60 -4.30 2.34 -5.40
N SER A 61 -3.52 2.16 -4.33
CA SER A 61 -3.88 2.64 -3.00
C SER A 61 -3.59 4.13 -2.82
N TRP A 62 -4.40 4.81 -1.99
CA TRP A 62 -4.15 6.19 -1.58
C TRP A 62 -3.07 6.24 -0.50
N ILE A 63 -2.02 7.01 -0.76
CA ILE A 63 -0.97 7.38 0.19
C ILE A 63 -1.27 8.78 0.72
N HIS A 64 -1.19 8.95 2.04
CA HIS A 64 -1.50 10.22 2.69
C HIS A 64 -0.22 10.91 3.15
N VAL A 65 -0.06 12.18 2.79
CA VAL A 65 1.16 12.97 3.04
C VAL A 65 0.81 14.41 3.39
N VAL A 66 1.76 15.12 4.01
CA VAL A 66 1.72 16.57 4.15
C VAL A 66 2.78 17.14 3.21
N MET A 67 2.39 18.09 2.38
CA MET A 67 3.26 18.77 1.43
C MET A 67 3.40 20.23 1.85
N GLY A 68 4.61 20.75 1.86
CA GLY A 68 4.87 22.18 1.86
C GLY A 68 4.86 22.74 0.45
N VAL A 69 4.32 23.93 0.32
CA VAL A 69 4.30 24.75 -0.89
C VAL A 69 5.20 25.95 -0.63
N ASP A 70 6.20 26.14 -1.48
CA ASP A 70 7.02 27.35 -1.46
C ASP A 70 6.33 28.55 -2.13
N ALA A 71 6.97 29.71 -2.11
CA ALA A 71 6.43 30.94 -2.69
C ALA A 71 6.28 30.86 -4.23
N GLU A 72 7.10 30.04 -4.87
CA GLU A 72 7.09 29.77 -6.30
C GLU A 72 6.06 28.70 -6.71
N GLY A 73 5.40 28.07 -5.74
CA GLY A 73 4.40 27.01 -5.95
C GLY A 73 4.98 25.59 -6.01
N GLY A 74 6.27 25.43 -5.77
CA GLY A 74 6.97 24.15 -5.67
C GLY A 74 6.51 23.32 -4.48
N LEU A 75 6.30 22.02 -4.72
CA LEU A 75 5.83 21.07 -3.73
C LEU A 75 6.98 20.28 -3.12
N ARG A 76 7.09 20.29 -1.79
CA ARG A 76 8.10 19.52 -1.05
C ARG A 76 7.45 18.67 0.04
N PRO A 77 7.76 17.38 0.14
CA PRO A 77 7.19 16.53 1.18
C PRO A 77 7.70 16.94 2.56
N MET A 78 6.80 17.05 3.54
CA MET A 78 7.18 17.37 4.91
C MET A 78 7.80 16.15 5.60
N PRO A 79 8.91 16.32 6.34
CA PRO A 79 9.57 15.21 7.00
C PRO A 79 8.75 14.70 8.21
N PRO A 80 8.90 13.42 8.60
CA PRO A 80 8.14 12.82 9.70
C PRO A 80 8.19 13.63 11.01
N ARG A 81 9.34 14.23 11.31
CA ARG A 81 9.59 14.99 12.54
C ARG A 81 8.66 16.19 12.71
N THR A 82 8.26 16.85 11.63
CA THR A 82 7.33 18.00 11.70
C THR A 82 5.87 17.55 11.84
N ILE A 83 5.56 16.30 11.49
CA ILE A 83 4.21 15.71 11.57
C ILE A 83 3.98 15.07 12.95
N GLY A 84 5.01 14.46 13.54
CA GLY A 84 4.92 13.88 14.87
C GLY A 84 6.26 13.43 15.46
N ASN A 85 6.96 12.52 14.79
CA ASN A 85 8.24 11.99 15.28
C ASN A 85 9.11 11.46 14.13
N ALA A 86 10.30 10.96 14.44
CA ALA A 86 11.24 10.47 13.42
C ALA A 86 10.77 9.21 12.67
N GLU A 87 9.80 8.46 13.22
CA GLU A 87 9.35 7.19 12.68
C GLU A 87 8.37 7.40 11.51
N VAL A 88 8.84 7.10 10.29
CA VAL A 88 8.11 7.34 9.03
C VAL A 88 6.71 6.72 9.04
N MET A 89 6.59 5.46 9.51
CA MET A 89 5.31 4.75 9.53
C MET A 89 4.34 5.32 10.58
N GLN A 90 4.85 5.82 11.72
CA GLN A 90 4.01 6.45 12.73
C GLN A 90 3.49 7.79 12.23
N ALA A 91 4.35 8.62 11.62
CA ALA A 91 3.93 9.85 10.98
C ALA A 91 2.87 9.61 9.89
N ALA A 92 3.07 8.62 9.02
CA ALA A 92 2.08 8.24 8.00
C ALA A 92 0.73 7.82 8.62
N GLN A 93 0.75 7.07 9.72
CA GLN A 93 -0.47 6.71 10.47
C GLN A 93 -1.14 7.93 11.11
N THR A 94 -0.38 8.90 11.60
CA THR A 94 -0.91 10.17 12.11
C THR A 94 -1.68 10.91 11.02
N VAL A 95 -1.12 11.05 9.82
CA VAL A 95 -1.82 11.68 8.68
C VAL A 95 -3.08 10.88 8.32
N ARG A 96 -2.98 9.56 8.21
CA ARG A 96 -4.12 8.68 7.89
C ARG A 96 -5.25 8.79 8.90
N LYS A 97 -4.93 8.81 10.20
CA LYS A 97 -5.91 8.97 11.30
C LYS A 97 -6.57 10.35 11.25
N ALA A 98 -5.80 11.40 10.97
CA ALA A 98 -6.34 12.75 10.84
C ALA A 98 -7.34 12.85 9.67
N ILE A 99 -6.99 12.34 8.49
CA ILE A 99 -7.90 12.36 7.32
C ILE A 99 -9.16 11.54 7.60
N ARG A 100 -9.02 10.32 8.12
CA ARG A 100 -10.17 9.45 8.41
C ARG A 100 -11.09 10.05 9.47
N GLY A 101 -10.51 10.71 10.46
CA GLY A 101 -11.22 11.39 11.52
C GLY A 101 -11.75 12.78 11.14
N LYS A 102 -11.64 13.22 9.87
CA LYS A 102 -12.01 14.57 9.41
C LYS A 102 -11.32 15.69 10.21
N ARG A 103 -10.07 15.48 10.61
CA ARG A 103 -9.22 16.41 11.37
C ARG A 103 -7.97 16.81 10.57
N ALA A 104 -8.09 16.83 9.23
CA ALA A 104 -6.98 17.20 8.36
C ALA A 104 -6.57 18.66 8.55
N ASP A 105 -7.53 19.56 8.78
CA ASP A 105 -7.26 20.98 9.03
C ASP A 105 -6.48 21.19 10.33
N GLN A 106 -6.89 20.50 11.41
CA GLN A 106 -6.19 20.53 12.70
C GLN A 106 -4.76 20.01 12.60
N LEU A 107 -4.54 18.95 11.80
CA LEU A 107 -3.20 18.46 11.54
C LEU A 107 -2.38 19.50 10.76
N CYS A 108 -2.97 20.12 9.73
CA CYS A 108 -2.32 21.14 8.93
C CYS A 108 -1.82 22.29 9.82
N THR A 109 -2.72 22.89 10.61
CA THR A 109 -2.39 24.01 11.50
C THR A 109 -1.28 23.65 12.48
N ARG A 110 -1.34 22.47 13.10
CA ARG A 110 -0.29 22.02 14.03
C ARG A 110 1.07 21.90 13.36
N VAL A 111 1.13 21.36 12.15
CA VAL A 111 2.40 21.26 11.41
C VAL A 111 2.88 22.66 11.01
N ALA A 112 1.97 23.56 10.61
CA ALA A 112 2.31 24.96 10.31
C ALA A 112 2.93 25.66 11.52
N GLU A 113 2.32 25.53 12.70
CA GLU A 113 2.85 26.06 13.97
C GLU A 113 4.22 25.48 14.32
N THR A 114 4.43 24.20 14.02
CA THR A 114 5.71 23.51 14.28
C THR A 114 6.85 24.09 13.43
N ILE A 115 6.57 24.51 12.19
CA ILE A 115 7.60 24.98 11.25
C ILE A 115 7.72 26.52 11.17
N ALA A 116 6.75 27.27 11.68
CA ALA A 116 6.66 28.73 11.51
C ALA A 116 7.88 29.54 12.02
N GLY A 117 8.66 28.97 12.94
CA GLY A 117 9.87 29.60 13.49
C GLY A 117 11.19 28.93 13.08
N ASP A 118 11.13 27.89 12.25
CA ASP A 118 12.30 27.10 11.89
C ASP A 118 12.88 27.60 10.55
N PRO A 119 14.14 28.10 10.55
CA PRO A 119 14.76 28.67 9.37
C PRO A 119 14.89 27.68 8.21
N ASP A 120 14.92 26.37 8.48
CA ASP A 120 15.01 25.34 7.44
C ASP A 120 13.75 25.29 6.55
N TYR A 121 12.63 25.77 7.07
CA TYR A 121 11.33 25.82 6.38
C TYR A 121 10.85 27.25 6.05
N ALA A 122 11.70 28.26 6.17
CA ALA A 122 11.34 29.67 5.95
C ALA A 122 10.78 29.97 4.54
N GLN A 123 11.12 29.13 3.55
CA GLN A 123 10.65 29.23 2.18
C GLN A 123 9.29 28.56 1.95
N ILE A 124 8.76 27.79 2.92
CA ILE A 124 7.39 27.27 2.87
C ILE A 124 6.40 28.36 3.29
N VAL A 125 5.43 28.64 2.43
CA VAL A 125 4.38 29.64 2.69
C VAL A 125 3.04 28.98 3.03
N ARG A 126 2.80 27.77 2.54
CA ARG A 126 1.55 27.03 2.72
C ARG A 126 1.79 25.54 2.88
N LEU A 127 0.94 24.87 3.64
CA LEU A 127 0.90 23.42 3.74
C LEU A 127 -0.38 22.86 3.11
N GLU A 128 -0.25 21.65 2.54
CA GLU A 128 -1.36 20.86 2.02
C GLU A 128 -1.33 19.44 2.58
N VAL A 129 -2.42 19.01 3.20
CA VAL A 129 -2.61 17.60 3.56
C VAL A 129 -3.22 16.89 2.35
N GLN A 130 -2.48 15.99 1.72
CA GLN A 130 -2.87 15.37 0.45
C GLN A 130 -3.10 13.86 0.59
N SER A 131 -3.98 13.33 -0.26
CA SER A 131 -4.04 11.92 -0.62
C SER A 131 -3.56 11.77 -2.07
N ARG A 132 -2.57 10.93 -2.32
CA ARG A 132 -1.94 10.72 -3.63
C ARG A 132 -2.03 9.26 -4.04
N GLN A 133 -2.19 9.00 -5.34
CA GLN A 133 -2.12 7.65 -5.93
C GLN A 133 -0.91 7.58 -6.85
N PHE A 134 -0.18 6.46 -6.81
CA PHE A 134 0.99 6.22 -7.66
C PHE A 134 0.86 4.86 -8.34
N ASP A 135 1.48 4.72 -9.51
CA ASP A 135 1.68 3.42 -10.13
C ASP A 135 2.93 2.76 -9.53
N PRO A 136 2.79 1.65 -8.77
CA PRO A 136 3.94 0.98 -8.17
C PRO A 136 4.90 0.40 -9.22
N HIS A 137 4.47 0.15 -10.46
CA HIS A 137 5.34 -0.35 -11.51
C HIS A 137 6.36 0.68 -11.98
N THR A 138 5.94 1.95 -12.09
CA THR A 138 6.81 3.02 -12.62
C THR A 138 7.47 3.83 -11.53
N TYR A 139 6.90 3.90 -10.32
CA TYR A 139 7.37 4.74 -9.21
C TYR A 139 8.86 4.60 -8.87
N PHE A 140 9.38 3.37 -8.91
CA PHE A 140 10.76 3.08 -8.53
C PHE A 140 11.76 3.09 -9.70
N VAL A 141 11.27 3.01 -10.95
CA VAL A 141 12.11 2.82 -12.14
C VAL A 141 12.20 4.08 -13.01
N ASP A 142 11.21 4.96 -12.95
CA ASP A 142 11.14 6.19 -13.75
C ASP A 142 10.92 7.40 -12.83
N ALA A 143 11.67 8.48 -13.08
CA ALA A 143 11.46 9.76 -12.41
C ALA A 143 10.05 10.30 -12.66
N ALA A 144 9.51 10.15 -13.88
CA ALA A 144 8.14 10.53 -14.19
C ALA A 144 7.11 9.67 -13.46
N GLY A 145 7.45 8.42 -13.11
CA GLY A 145 6.61 7.52 -12.31
C GLY A 145 6.39 7.99 -10.87
N ARG A 146 7.19 8.96 -10.39
CA ARG A 146 7.01 9.60 -9.07
C ARG A 146 5.97 10.71 -9.09
N GLU A 147 5.47 11.09 -10.27
CA GLU A 147 4.33 11.99 -10.36
C GLU A 147 3.05 11.20 -10.05
N PRO A 148 2.21 11.67 -9.12
CA PRO A 148 0.99 10.97 -8.74
C PRO A 148 0.00 10.92 -9.90
N LEU A 149 -0.60 9.75 -10.11
CA LEU A 149 -1.72 9.56 -11.01
C LEU A 149 -2.93 10.41 -10.62
N ARG A 150 -3.15 10.59 -9.32
CA ARG A 150 -4.23 11.40 -8.76
C ARG A 150 -3.81 12.05 -7.46
N VAL A 151 -4.26 13.28 -7.25
CA VAL A 151 -4.10 14.03 -6.00
C VAL A 151 -5.45 14.51 -5.50
N ARG A 152 -5.67 14.38 -4.19
CA ARG A 152 -6.81 14.97 -3.47
C ARG A 152 -6.29 15.76 -2.29
N VAL A 153 -6.46 17.07 -2.32
CA VAL A 153 -6.19 17.94 -1.18
C VAL A 153 -7.30 17.76 -0.16
N ARG A 154 -6.93 17.49 1.10
CA ARG A 154 -7.83 17.24 2.23
C ARG A 154 -7.94 18.45 3.15
N ALA A 155 -6.88 19.24 3.23
CA ALA A 155 -6.80 20.48 3.99
C ALA A 155 -5.70 21.37 3.42
N ARG A 156 -5.84 22.68 3.61
CA ARG A 156 -4.83 23.71 3.29
C ARG A 156 -4.72 24.68 4.47
N CYS A 157 -3.51 25.12 4.77
CA CYS A 157 -3.28 26.14 5.79
C CYS A 157 -2.02 26.95 5.45
N GLU A 158 -2.04 28.23 5.76
CA GLU A 158 -0.89 29.12 5.57
C GLU A 158 0.09 28.97 6.75
N VAL A 159 1.37 29.19 6.48
CA VAL A 159 2.43 29.22 7.49
C VAL A 159 2.68 30.68 7.85
N ALA A 160 2.50 31.03 9.13
CA ALA A 160 2.76 32.37 9.61
C ALA A 160 4.27 32.63 9.70
N ASN A 161 4.90 33.03 8.60
CA ASN A 161 6.31 33.41 8.61
C ASN A 161 6.47 34.77 9.31
N MET A 162 7.49 34.91 10.17
CA MET A 162 7.75 36.14 10.93
C MET A 162 7.96 37.40 10.07
N ALA A 163 8.28 37.24 8.79
CA ALA A 163 8.34 38.35 7.83
C ALA A 163 6.95 39.00 7.56
N SER A 164 5.87 38.22 7.68
CA SER A 164 4.50 38.70 7.47
C SER A 164 3.92 39.39 8.71
N SER A 165 4.36 38.99 9.92
CA SER A 165 3.88 39.59 11.18
C SER A 165 4.51 40.94 11.51
N ALA A 166 5.71 41.24 11.00
CA ALA A 166 6.37 42.54 11.20
C ALA A 166 5.67 43.69 10.44
N GLY A 167 4.96 43.41 9.35
CA GLY A 167 4.18 44.41 8.60
C GLY A 167 2.81 44.71 9.21
N ALA A 168 2.21 43.77 9.95
CA ALA A 168 0.87 43.90 10.51
C ALA A 168 0.82 44.75 11.79
N SER A 169 1.93 44.87 12.54
CA SER A 169 1.97 45.65 13.79
C SER A 169 2.34 47.13 13.61
N ALA A 170 2.71 47.57 12.40
CA ALA A 170 3.11 48.96 12.15
C ALA A 170 1.94 49.91 11.84
N GLY A 171 0.72 49.38 11.63
CA GLY A 171 -0.47 50.16 11.25
C GLY A 171 -1.47 50.44 12.37
N ALA A 172 -1.20 50.03 13.61
CA ALA A 172 -2.15 50.14 14.71
C ALA A 172 -1.56 50.91 15.90
N ARG A 173 -1.54 52.24 15.80
CA ARG A 173 -1.53 53.17 16.94
C ARG A 173 -2.39 54.41 16.60
N PRO A 174 -3.06 54.99 17.61
CA PRO A 174 -4.36 55.66 17.52
C PRO A 174 -4.37 56.99 16.77
#